data_AF-A0A7T4TAN1-F1
#
_entry.id   AF-A0A7T4TAN1-F1
#
_cell.length_a   1.000
_cell.length_b   1.000
_cell.length_c   1.000
_cell.angle_alpha   90.00
_cell.angle_beta   90.00
_cell.angle_gamma   90.00
#
_symmetry.space_group_name_H-M   'P 1'
#
loop_
_entity.id
_entity.type
_entity.pdbx_description
1 polymer ?
#
loop_
_entity_poly.entity_id
_entity_poly.type
_entity_poly.pdbx_seq_one_letter_code
_entity_poly.pdbx_strand_id
1 'polypeptide(L)'
;MEQCREAGERPIPENDSVFDYADKTGIPLDHLRLHWLEFKDRYGAPDAKRYKDWRTVYRKSVRGNWFRLWFLRGDGACGLTTQGEQARRQHQEAA
;
A
#
# COMPACT_ATOMS: atom_id res chain seq x y z
N MET A 1 -1.47 -11.08 8.68
CA MET A 1 -1.80 -9.73 9.17
C MET A 1 -2.43 -9.76 10.56
N GLU A 2 -3.16 -10.83 10.92
CA GLU A 2 -3.77 -11.03 12.25
C GLU A 2 -2.79 -10.82 13.43
N GLN A 3 -1.55 -11.31 13.35
CA GLN A 3 -0.57 -11.26 14.46
C GLN A 3 0.02 -9.88 14.80
N CYS A 4 -0.20 -8.84 13.98
CA CYS A 4 0.23 -7.48 14.33
C CYS A 4 -0.85 -6.70 15.12
N ARG A 5 -2.08 -7.22 15.19
CA ARG A 5 -3.20 -6.52 15.83
C ARG A 5 -3.13 -6.60 17.37
N GLU A 6 -2.56 -7.68 17.91
CA GLU A 6 -2.44 -7.92 19.36
C GLU A 6 -1.17 -7.31 20.00
N ALA A 7 -0.13 -6.99 19.22
CA ALA A 7 1.16 -6.55 19.74
C ALA A 7 1.37 -5.01 19.76
N GLY A 8 0.43 -4.22 19.23
CA GLY A 8 0.61 -2.76 19.08
C GLY A 8 1.73 -2.35 18.11
N GLU A 9 2.31 -3.31 17.39
CA GLU A 9 3.40 -3.09 16.44
C GLU A 9 2.87 -2.57 15.11
N ARG A 10 3.54 -1.56 14.55
CA ARG A 10 3.27 -1.09 13.19
C ARG A 10 3.48 -2.27 12.22
N PRO A 11 2.48 -2.65 11.40
CA PRO A 11 2.57 -3.85 10.56
C PRO A 11 3.78 -3.83 9.61
N ILE A 12 4.13 -2.65 9.13
CA ILE A 12 5.32 -2.36 8.34
C ILE A 12 6.28 -1.53 9.23
N PRO A 13 7.49 -2.03 9.52
CA PRO A 13 8.50 -1.29 10.27
C PRO A 13 8.91 0.00 9.56
N GLU A 14 9.25 1.07 10.30
CA GLU A 14 9.66 2.37 9.70
C GLU A 14 10.90 2.27 8.81
N ASN A 15 11.78 1.31 9.08
CA ASN A 15 12.99 1.03 8.32
C ASN A 15 12.77 0.00 7.19
N ASP A 16 11.52 -0.27 6.79
CA ASP A 16 11.25 -1.16 5.69
C ASP A 16 11.70 -0.54 4.34
N SER A 17 12.46 -1.31 3.57
CA SER A 17 12.94 -0.96 2.22
C SER A 17 11.88 -0.44 1.23
N VAL A 18 10.59 -0.62 1.52
CA VAL A 18 9.50 -0.04 0.73
C VAL A 18 9.50 1.49 0.80
N PHE A 19 9.88 2.08 1.94
CA PHE A 19 9.95 3.53 2.11
C PHE A 19 11.10 4.12 1.30
N ASP A 20 12.28 3.50 1.36
CA ASP A 20 13.43 3.87 0.51
C ASP A 20 13.10 3.77 -0.99
N TYR A 21 12.30 2.77 -1.38
CA TYR A 21 11.85 2.64 -2.76
C TYR A 21 10.87 3.74 -3.15
N ALA A 22 9.91 4.06 -2.28
CA ALA A 22 8.92 5.11 -2.52
C ALA A 22 9.60 6.47 -2.69
N ASP A 23 10.55 6.81 -1.81
CA ASP A 23 11.38 8.03 -1.90
C ASP A 23 12.14 8.10 -3.25
N LYS A 24 12.89 7.05 -3.59
CA LYS A 24 13.67 6.99 -4.84
C LYS A 24 12.84 7.08 -6.12
N THR A 25 11.56 6.71 -6.07
CA THR A 25 10.67 6.69 -7.24
C THR A 25 9.65 7.82 -7.25
N GLY A 26 9.69 8.71 -6.25
CA GLY A 26 8.76 9.84 -6.15
C GLY A 26 7.33 9.44 -5.76
N ILE A 27 7.13 8.27 -5.15
CA ILE A 27 5.81 7.84 -4.66
C ILE A 27 5.54 8.51 -3.30
N PRO A 28 4.49 9.35 -3.16
CA PRO A 28 4.18 10.00 -1.90
C PRO A 28 3.79 8.98 -0.82
N LEU A 29 4.14 9.28 0.44
CA LEU A 29 3.78 8.43 1.58
C LEU A 29 2.27 8.20 1.69
N ASP A 30 1.43 9.19 1.35
CA ASP A 30 -0.02 9.01 1.34
C ASP A 30 -0.49 7.99 0.29
N HIS A 31 0.18 7.92 -0.87
CA HIS A 31 -0.14 6.91 -1.90
C HIS A 31 0.29 5.52 -1.43
N LEU A 32 1.45 5.43 -0.76
CA LEU A 32 1.92 4.18 -0.16
C LEU A 32 1.00 3.71 0.97
N ARG A 33 0.51 4.63 1.80
CA ARG A 33 -0.51 4.38 2.83
C ARG A 33 -1.80 3.89 2.19
N LEU A 34 -2.26 4.53 1.12
CA LEU A 34 -3.46 4.09 0.40
C LEU A 34 -3.30 2.66 -0.15
N HIS A 35 -2.13 2.35 -0.73
CA HIS A 35 -1.80 0.99 -1.18
C HIS A 35 -1.81 -0.03 -0.04
N TRP A 36 -1.38 0.35 1.16
CA TRP A 36 -1.46 -0.50 2.34
C TRP A 36 -2.91 -0.80 2.74
N LEU A 37 -3.81 0.18 2.67
CA LEU A 37 -5.22 -0.02 2.97
C LEU A 37 -5.87 -0.99 1.97
N GLU A 38 -5.63 -0.81 0.66
CA GLU A 38 -6.09 -1.74 -0.38
C GLU A 38 -5.51 -3.15 -0.23
N PHE A 39 -4.22 -3.24 0.11
CA PHE A 39 -3.58 -4.52 0.37
C PHE A 39 -4.22 -5.24 1.57
N LYS A 40 -4.51 -4.49 2.64
CA LYS A 40 -5.18 -5.00 3.82
C LYS A 40 -6.59 -5.48 3.52
N ASP A 41 -7.37 -4.68 2.80
CA ASP A 41 -8.75 -5.01 2.45
C ASP A 41 -8.80 -6.31 1.63
N ARG A 42 -7.97 -6.38 0.58
CA ARG A 42 -7.93 -7.54 -0.32
C ARG A 42 -7.42 -8.82 0.33
N TYR A 43 -6.33 -8.75 1.10
CA TYR A 43 -5.66 -9.92 1.65
C TYR A 43 -5.95 -10.18 3.14
N GLY A 44 -6.77 -9.33 3.75
CA GLY A 44 -7.33 -9.49 5.09
C GLY A 44 -8.74 -10.09 5.09
N ALA A 45 -9.42 -10.17 3.95
CA ALA A 45 -10.74 -10.80 3.85
C ALA A 45 -10.70 -12.30 4.23
N PRO A 46 -11.78 -12.87 4.80
CA PRO A 46 -11.81 -14.23 5.35
C PRO A 46 -11.34 -15.32 4.36
N ASP A 47 -11.79 -15.22 3.11
CA ASP A 47 -11.52 -16.19 2.03
C ASP A 47 -10.36 -15.77 1.11
N ALA A 48 -9.63 -14.72 1.48
CA ALA A 48 -8.52 -14.24 0.66
C ALA A 48 -7.32 -15.19 0.71
N LYS A 49 -6.57 -15.22 -0.40
CA LYS A 49 -5.28 -15.92 -0.46
C LYS A 49 -4.33 -15.39 0.61
N ARG A 50 -3.92 -16.28 1.53
CA ARG A 50 -2.97 -15.96 2.60
C ARG A 50 -1.54 -16.20 2.15
N TYR A 51 -0.69 -15.19 2.35
CA TYR A 51 0.74 -15.31 2.08
C TYR A 51 1.50 -15.48 3.39
N LYS A 52 2.37 -16.51 3.47
CA LYS A 52 3.26 -16.74 4.61
C LYS A 52 4.20 -15.54 4.82
N ASP A 53 4.80 -15.06 3.74
CA ASP A 53 5.60 -13.82 3.74
C ASP A 53 4.86 -12.69 3.02
N TRP A 54 3.79 -12.21 3.67
CA TRP A 54 2.97 -11.14 3.12
C TRP A 54 3.74 -9.81 2.97
N ARG A 55 4.79 -9.57 3.76
CA ARG A 55 5.61 -8.34 3.66
C ARG A 55 6.36 -8.28 2.33
N THR A 56 6.96 -9.39 1.91
CA THR A 56 7.58 -9.48 0.59
C THR A 56 6.56 -9.28 -0.53
N VAL A 57 5.34 -9.83 -0.38
CA VAL A 57 4.27 -9.63 -1.36
C VAL A 57 3.81 -8.17 -1.40
N TYR A 58 3.68 -7.51 -0.26
CA TYR A 58 3.37 -6.08 -0.18
C TYR A 58 4.41 -5.25 -0.92
N ARG A 59 5.70 -5.44 -0.64
CA ARG A 59 6.80 -4.73 -1.35
C ARG A 59 6.74 -4.95 -2.86
N LYS A 60 6.51 -6.18 -3.31
CA LYS A 60 6.35 -6.51 -4.74
C LYS A 60 5.12 -5.82 -5.34
N SER A 61 4.02 -5.76 -4.60
CA SER A 61 2.78 -5.12 -5.06
C SER A 61 2.90 -3.61 -5.20
N VAL A 62 3.66 -2.96 -4.31
CA VAL A 62 3.99 -1.53 -4.41
C VAL A 62 4.85 -1.29 -5.65
N ARG A 63 5.95 -2.03 -5.81
CA ARG A 63 6.84 -1.89 -6.99
C ARG A 63 6.12 -2.13 -8.31
N GLY A 64 5.19 -3.08 -8.34
CA GLY A 64 4.39 -3.40 -9.52
C GLY A 64 3.12 -2.58 -9.67
N ASN A 65 2.82 -1.66 -8.74
CA ASN A 65 1.57 -0.90 -8.69
C ASN A 65 0.33 -1.78 -8.96
N TRP A 66 0.19 -2.89 -8.23
CA TRP A 66 -0.79 -3.94 -8.54
C TRP A 66 -2.25 -3.44 -8.53
N PHE A 67 -2.55 -2.45 -7.70
CA PHE A 67 -3.87 -1.83 -7.59
C PHE A 67 -4.04 -0.62 -8.53
N ARG A 68 -3.00 -0.29 -9.31
CA ARG A 68 -2.98 0.80 -10.29
C ARG A 68 -3.39 2.15 -9.70
N LEU A 69 -2.97 2.45 -8.47
CA LEU A 69 -3.45 3.61 -7.71
C LEU A 69 -2.82 4.92 -8.18
N TRP A 70 -1.59 4.88 -8.67
CA TRP A 70 -0.87 6.08 -9.08
C TRP A 70 -0.25 5.96 -10.47
N PHE A 71 0.10 7.11 -11.02
CA PHE A 71 0.95 7.25 -12.19
C PHE A 71 2.10 8.19 -11.87
N LEU A 72 3.24 7.98 -12.54
CA LEU A 72 4.39 8.89 -12.51
C LEU A 72 4.45 9.65 -13.83
N ARG A 73 4.64 10.96 -13.77
CA ARG A 73 4.88 11.82 -14.92
C ARG A 73 6.38 12.05 -15.12
N GLY A 74 6.77 12.43 -16.34
CA GLY A 74 8.18 12.65 -16.69
C GLY A 74 8.84 13.84 -15.97
N ASP A 75 8.04 14.72 -15.36
CA ASP A 75 8.48 15.82 -14.50
C ASP A 75 8.71 15.38 -13.04
N GLY A 76 8.55 14.09 -12.74
CA GLY A 76 8.67 13.55 -11.38
C GLY A 76 7.40 13.68 -10.54
N ALA A 77 6.31 14.25 -11.08
CA ALA A 77 5.05 14.33 -10.36
C ALA A 77 4.37 12.95 -10.28
N CYS A 78 3.87 12.62 -9.08
CA CYS A 78 3.07 11.44 -8.84
C CYS A 78 1.63 11.86 -8.54
N GLY A 79 0.67 11.30 -9.29
CA GLY A 79 -0.75 11.57 -9.11
C GLY A 79 -1.56 10.29 -9.02
N LEU A 80 -2.77 10.40 -8.43
CA LEU A 80 -3.70 9.28 -8.37
C LEU A 80 -4.39 9.04 -9.71
N THR A 81 -4.53 7.78 -10.08
CA THR A 81 -5.43 7.36 -11.17
C THR A 81 -6.89 7.45 -10.72
N THR A 82 -7.84 7.19 -11.62
CA THR A 82 -9.24 6.99 -11.23
C THR A 82 -9.41 5.92 -10.16
N GLN A 83 -8.66 4.81 -10.22
CA GLN A 83 -8.68 3.76 -9.20
C GLN A 83 -8.13 4.28 -7.86
N GLY A 84 -7.04 5.06 -7.91
CA GLY A 84 -6.48 5.72 -6.73
C GLY A 84 -7.47 6.68 -6.06
N GLU A 85 -8.19 7.47 -6.85
CA GLU A 85 -9.22 8.39 -6.37
C GLU A 85 -10.42 7.66 -5.75
N GLN A 86 -10.85 6.53 -6.33
CA GLN A 86 -11.89 5.68 -5.77
C GLN A 86 -11.46 5.09 -4.42
N ALA A 87 -10.28 4.48 -4.36
CA ALA A 87 -9.72 3.94 -3.13
C ALA A 87 -9.58 5.05 -2.07
N ARG A 88 -9.10 6.24 -2.45
CA ARG A 88 -8.96 7.36 -1.52
C ARG A 88 -10.30 7.72 -0.88
N ARG A 89 -11.38 7.82 -1.66
CA ARG A 89 -12.73 8.13 -1.15
C ARG A 89 -13.24 7.02 -0.23
N GLN A 90 -13.14 5.76 -0.68
CA GLN A 90 -13.55 4.59 0.10
C GLN A 90 -12.88 4.56 1.49
N HIS A 91 -11.58 4.89 1.56
CA HIS A 91 -10.81 4.87 2.81
C HIS A 91 -10.87 6.18 3.60
N GLN A 92 -11.27 7.30 2.98
CA GLN A 92 -11.52 8.58 3.68
C GLN A 92 -12.85 8.56 4.45
N GLU A 93 -13.88 7.89 3.93
CA GLU A 93 -15.18 7.76 4.60
C GLU A 93 -15.16 6.78 5.79
N ALA A 94 -14.08 5.99 5.94
CA ALA A 94 -13.92 5.00 7.00
C ALA A 94 -13.08 5.48 8.20
N ALA A 95 -12.82 6.79 8.32
CA ALA A 95 -12.01 7.40 9.39
C ALA A 95 -12.85 8.02 10.51
#